data_AF-A0A6B3HJJ7-F1
#
_entry.id   AF-A0A6B3HJJ7-F1
#
_cell.length_a   1.000
_cell.length_b   1.000
_cell.length_c   1.000
_cell.angle_alpha   90.00
_cell.angle_beta   90.00
_cell.angle_gamma   90.00
#
_symmetry.space_group_name_H-M   'P 1'
#
loop_
_entity.id
_entity.type
_entity.pdbx_description
1 polymer ?
#
loop_
_entity_poly.entity_id
_entity_poly.type
_entity_poly.pdbx_seq_one_letter_code
_entity_poly.pdbx_strand_id
1 'polypeptide(L)'
;RVPDAVLSGLLEGARDRVALERRLTRLPGLYHVVARLSGETWIRGTASGLRRIYHAPHTEAGTIASDRPAVLAHLTGAPLDDGALALRMLDFLPHPLSRRVLWRGVHETGAGYGLALPAAAPGTATAPGPREYRWWEPPPAELSLAKGARGVGDAVAASVRAHVGGLDRISCELSGGMDSTSLTFAARATGPQALSLLTVAARDRYSEDETWARRAVEEAANRSTPEAPAPDHHVIPADRAPYFYADLAATAAELNDEPLPVAPGRARAHLLLSAAHATGSRYHLTGYGGDELFLGLPHAYQDLFHGNPFTAWNHLSGLRHQLGWPLLPTVKALLDRSAFPRWIAGAV
;
A
#
# COMPACT_ATOMS: atom_id res chain seq x y z
N ARG A 1 17.18 -1.86 -7.91
CA ARG A 1 17.58 -3.27 -7.68
C ARG A 1 18.78 -3.25 -6.75
N VAL A 2 18.78 -4.05 -5.68
CA VAL A 2 19.95 -4.16 -4.79
C VAL A 2 21.09 -4.78 -5.62
N PRO A 3 22.30 -4.19 -5.63
CA PRO A 3 23.43 -4.79 -6.37
C PRO A 3 23.71 -6.21 -5.88
N ASP A 4 23.98 -7.14 -6.81
CA ASP A 4 24.14 -8.57 -6.50
C ASP A 4 25.25 -8.83 -5.47
N ALA A 5 26.32 -8.04 -5.47
CA ALA A 5 27.39 -8.14 -4.49
C ALA A 5 26.93 -7.77 -3.06
N VAL A 6 26.09 -6.73 -2.93
CA VAL A 6 25.50 -6.31 -1.64
C VAL A 6 24.54 -7.37 -1.13
N LEU A 7 23.70 -7.90 -2.01
CA LEU A 7 22.76 -8.96 -1.66
C LEU A 7 23.50 -10.25 -1.25
N SER A 8 24.54 -10.63 -2.00
CA SER A 8 25.34 -11.82 -1.71
C SER A 8 26.06 -11.70 -0.36
N GLY A 9 26.70 -10.58 -0.07
CA GLY A 9 27.36 -10.36 1.23
C GLY A 9 26.37 -10.30 2.40
N LEU A 10 25.18 -9.73 2.19
CA LEU A 10 24.15 -9.67 3.22
C LEU A 10 23.56 -11.06 3.54
N LEU A 11 23.40 -11.89 2.51
CA LEU A 11 22.84 -13.23 2.61
C LEU A 11 23.88 -14.33 2.91
N GLU A 12 25.16 -14.00 2.89
CA GLU A 12 26.23 -14.95 3.17
C GLU A 12 26.02 -15.66 4.52
N GLY A 13 25.98 -16.99 4.48
CA GLY A 13 25.77 -17.82 5.67
C GLY A 13 24.32 -17.96 6.14
N ALA A 14 23.32 -17.46 5.39
CA ALA A 14 21.91 -17.82 5.63
C ALA A 14 21.66 -19.28 5.22
N ARG A 15 21.81 -20.21 6.17
CA ARG A 15 21.64 -21.66 5.95
C ARG A 15 20.21 -22.15 6.20
N ASP A 16 19.42 -21.35 6.90
CA ASP A 16 18.02 -21.63 7.19
C ASP A 16 17.16 -20.36 7.02
N ARG A 17 15.84 -20.56 7.07
CA ARG A 17 14.85 -19.50 6.90
C ARG A 17 14.97 -18.41 7.97
N VAL A 18 15.22 -18.76 9.23
CA VAL A 18 15.26 -17.78 10.33
C VAL A 18 16.47 -16.86 10.18
N ALA A 19 17.62 -17.43 9.79
CA ALA A 19 18.83 -16.68 9.46
C ALA A 19 18.64 -15.79 8.23
N LEU A 20 17.94 -16.29 7.20
CA LEU A 20 17.57 -15.53 6.01
C LEU A 20 16.74 -14.30 6.39
N GLU A 21 15.64 -14.48 7.12
CA GLU A 21 14.74 -13.36 7.47
C GLU A 21 15.43 -12.32 8.33
N ARG A 22 16.21 -12.74 9.35
CA ARG A 22 16.95 -11.83 10.22
C ARG A 22 17.96 -10.96 9.48
N ARG A 23 18.51 -11.46 8.38
CA ARG A 23 19.42 -10.68 7.53
C ARG A 23 18.65 -9.72 6.64
N LEU A 24 17.55 -10.18 6.07
CA LEU A 24 16.69 -9.39 5.20
C LEU A 24 16.00 -8.22 5.91
N THR A 25 15.78 -8.27 7.23
CA THR A 25 15.28 -7.08 7.98
C THR A 25 16.18 -5.85 7.84
N ARG A 26 17.44 -6.02 7.43
CA ARG A 26 18.39 -4.92 7.17
C ARG A 26 18.21 -4.28 5.79
N LEU A 27 17.43 -4.90 4.91
CA LEU A 27 17.14 -4.38 3.58
C LEU A 27 15.78 -3.67 3.60
N PRO A 28 15.76 -2.32 3.59
CA PRO A 28 14.52 -1.60 3.38
C PRO A 28 14.00 -1.87 1.96
N GLY A 29 12.67 -1.92 1.79
CA GLY A 29 12.07 -1.91 0.45
C GLY A 29 10.80 -2.75 0.31
N LEU A 30 10.31 -2.79 -0.94
CA LEU A 30 9.08 -3.44 -1.37
C LEU A 30 9.39 -4.56 -2.35
N TYR A 31 9.78 -5.72 -1.83
CA TYR A 31 10.23 -6.87 -2.63
C TYR A 31 9.60 -8.18 -2.16
N HIS A 32 9.49 -9.12 -3.10
CA HIS A 32 9.29 -10.53 -2.79
C HIS A 32 10.63 -11.20 -2.51
N VAL A 33 10.61 -12.26 -1.72
CA VAL A 33 11.77 -13.12 -1.49
C VAL A 33 11.40 -14.53 -1.89
N VAL A 34 12.22 -15.12 -2.75
CA VAL A 34 12.11 -16.51 -3.18
C VAL A 34 13.46 -17.18 -2.89
N ALA A 35 13.46 -18.20 -2.04
CA ALA A 35 14.67 -18.90 -1.64
C ALA A 35 14.46 -20.42 -1.65
N ARG A 36 15.45 -21.17 -2.13
CA ARG A 36 15.49 -22.63 -2.04
C ARG A 36 16.40 -23.01 -0.87
N LEU A 37 15.84 -23.56 0.20
CA LEU A 37 16.58 -23.95 1.41
C LEU A 37 16.12 -25.34 1.86
N SER A 38 17.09 -26.24 2.09
CA SER A 38 16.83 -27.62 2.57
C SER A 38 15.81 -28.39 1.73
N GLY A 39 15.83 -28.19 0.40
CA GLY A 39 14.89 -28.83 -0.52
C GLY A 39 13.50 -28.19 -0.58
N GLU A 40 13.20 -27.17 0.22
CA GLU A 40 11.94 -26.43 0.15
C GLU A 40 12.13 -25.07 -0.53
N THR A 41 11.10 -24.63 -1.24
CA THR A 41 11.04 -23.26 -1.77
C THR A 41 10.25 -22.40 -0.80
N TRP A 42 10.85 -21.33 -0.30
CA TRP A 42 10.27 -20.38 0.63
C TRP A 42 9.99 -19.07 -0.12
N ILE A 43 8.75 -18.62 -0.06
CA ILE A 43 8.27 -17.45 -0.79
C ILE A 43 7.59 -16.51 0.22
N ARG A 44 7.99 -15.25 0.29
CA ARG A 44 7.30 -14.27 1.13
C ARG A 44 7.24 -12.88 0.53
N GLY A 45 6.20 -12.16 0.91
CA GLY A 45 5.91 -10.79 0.51
C GLY A 45 6.50 -9.75 1.46
N THR A 46 5.89 -8.57 1.48
CA THR A 46 6.07 -7.57 2.53
C THR A 46 5.12 -7.84 3.70
N ALA A 47 5.50 -7.41 4.90
CA ALA A 47 4.66 -7.58 6.09
C ALA A 47 3.29 -6.90 5.94
N SER A 48 3.24 -5.77 5.22
CA SER A 48 2.03 -5.02 4.90
C SER A 48 1.09 -5.72 3.91
N GLY A 49 1.56 -6.77 3.21
CA GLY A 49 0.80 -7.38 2.13
C GLY A 49 0.75 -6.54 0.84
N LEU A 50 1.60 -5.52 0.67
CA LEU A 50 1.74 -4.82 -0.64
C LEU A 50 2.34 -5.73 -1.72
N ARG A 51 3.23 -6.65 -1.32
CA ARG A 51 3.76 -7.71 -2.18
C ARG A 51 3.08 -9.02 -1.85
N ARG A 52 1.79 -9.15 -2.19
CA ARG A 52 1.01 -10.37 -1.93
C ARG A 52 1.59 -11.58 -2.68
N ILE A 53 1.28 -12.76 -2.16
CA ILE A 53 1.56 -14.04 -2.80
C ILE A 53 0.25 -14.79 -2.88
N TYR A 54 0.03 -15.38 -4.04
CA TYR A 54 -1.07 -16.24 -4.34
C TYR A 54 -0.53 -17.62 -4.71
N HIS A 55 -1.33 -18.66 -4.49
CA HIS A 55 -0.99 -20.00 -4.91
C HIS A 55 -2.20 -20.78 -5.40
N ALA A 56 -1.94 -21.75 -6.28
CA ALA A 56 -2.95 -22.63 -6.82
C ALA A 56 -2.35 -24.02 -7.08
N PRO A 57 -3.15 -25.10 -6.95
CA PRO A 57 -2.74 -26.41 -7.41
C PRO A 57 -2.62 -26.43 -8.95
N HIS A 58 -1.62 -27.13 -9.46
CA HIS A 58 -1.34 -27.34 -10.88
C HIS A 58 -1.09 -28.82 -11.13
N THR A 59 -1.69 -29.36 -12.19
CA THR A 59 -1.70 -30.81 -12.49
C THR A 59 -0.30 -31.40 -12.67
N GLU A 60 0.61 -30.67 -13.32
CA GLU A 60 1.98 -31.16 -13.60
C GLU A 60 3.03 -30.67 -12.60
N ALA A 61 2.78 -29.54 -11.94
CA ALA A 61 3.78 -28.82 -11.15
C ALA A 61 3.50 -28.88 -9.64
N GLY A 62 2.42 -29.56 -9.23
CA GLY A 62 1.98 -29.62 -7.85
C GLY A 62 1.33 -28.32 -7.41
N THR A 63 2.10 -27.41 -6.82
CA THR A 63 1.62 -26.07 -6.43
C THR A 63 2.48 -25.00 -7.06
N ILE A 64 1.84 -24.06 -7.73
CA ILE A 64 2.48 -22.88 -8.30
C ILE A 64 2.09 -21.64 -7.49
N ALA A 65 2.99 -20.66 -7.46
CA ALA A 65 2.79 -19.41 -6.76
C ALA A 65 3.13 -18.21 -7.66
N SER A 66 2.43 -17.11 -7.46
CA SER A 66 2.61 -15.87 -8.21
C SER A 66 2.23 -14.67 -7.35
N ASP A 67 2.73 -13.50 -7.70
CA ASP A 67 2.25 -12.22 -7.16
C ASP A 67 0.97 -11.73 -7.85
N ARG A 68 0.50 -12.46 -8.87
CA ARG A 68 -0.68 -12.15 -9.68
C ARG A 68 -1.68 -13.34 -9.68
N PRO A 69 -2.84 -13.25 -9.02
CA PRO A 69 -3.84 -14.32 -9.04
C PRO A 69 -4.43 -14.56 -10.43
N ALA A 70 -4.54 -13.52 -11.27
CA ALA A 70 -5.04 -13.68 -12.64
C ALA A 70 -4.12 -14.56 -13.51
N VAL A 71 -2.81 -14.50 -13.28
CA VAL A 71 -1.83 -15.37 -13.96
C VAL A 71 -2.01 -16.82 -13.52
N LEU A 72 -2.19 -17.07 -12.22
CA LEU A 72 -2.46 -18.42 -11.72
C LEU A 72 -3.75 -18.97 -12.30
N ALA A 73 -4.81 -18.16 -12.34
CA ALA A 73 -6.08 -18.56 -12.90
C ALA A 73 -5.97 -18.92 -14.39
N HIS A 74 -5.19 -18.16 -15.16
CA HIS A 74 -4.91 -18.48 -16.55
C HIS A 74 -4.17 -19.83 -16.69
N LEU A 75 -3.14 -20.06 -15.88
CA LEU A 75 -2.34 -21.29 -15.91
C LEU A 75 -3.11 -22.53 -15.46
N THR A 76 -4.09 -22.38 -14.57
CA THR A 76 -4.87 -23.51 -14.03
C THR A 76 -6.25 -23.66 -14.67
N GLY A 77 -6.66 -22.74 -15.55
CA GLY A 77 -8.01 -22.69 -16.09
C GLY A 77 -9.08 -22.41 -15.03
N ALA A 78 -8.71 -21.70 -13.95
CA ALA A 78 -9.64 -21.44 -12.85
C ALA A 78 -10.77 -20.49 -13.29
N PRO A 79 -12.05 -20.86 -13.07
CA PRO A 79 -13.17 -19.97 -13.33
C PRO A 79 -13.27 -18.88 -12.26
N LEU A 80 -13.98 -17.80 -12.59
CA LEU A 80 -14.34 -16.78 -11.61
C LEU A 80 -15.26 -17.36 -10.51
N ASP A 81 -15.15 -16.79 -9.32
CA ASP A 81 -16.04 -16.99 -8.19
C ASP A 81 -17.03 -15.83 -8.13
N ASP A 82 -18.25 -16.05 -8.62
CA ASP A 82 -19.31 -15.05 -8.64
C ASP A 82 -19.59 -14.43 -7.27
N GLY A 83 -19.45 -15.20 -6.19
CA GLY A 83 -19.62 -14.70 -4.82
C GLY A 83 -18.48 -13.76 -4.42
N ALA A 84 -17.24 -14.11 -4.79
CA ALA A 84 -16.09 -13.22 -4.58
C ALA A 84 -16.23 -11.94 -5.42
N LEU A 85 -16.72 -12.05 -6.66
CA LEU A 85 -16.96 -10.90 -7.53
C LEU A 85 -18.06 -9.99 -6.97
N ALA A 86 -19.18 -10.55 -6.51
CA ALA A 86 -20.26 -9.80 -5.87
C ALA A 86 -19.75 -9.04 -4.62
N LEU A 87 -18.89 -9.66 -3.82
CA LEU A 87 -18.26 -9.01 -2.66
C LEU A 87 -17.41 -7.79 -3.05
N ARG A 88 -16.80 -7.77 -4.26
CA ARG A 88 -16.02 -6.61 -4.75
C ARG A 88 -16.88 -5.46 -5.27
N MET A 89 -18.19 -5.63 -5.36
CA MET A 89 -19.13 -4.54 -5.66
C MET A 89 -19.55 -3.77 -4.40
N LEU A 90 -19.16 -4.23 -3.21
CA LEU A 90 -19.36 -3.51 -1.96
C LEU A 90 -18.35 -2.36 -1.84
N ASP A 91 -18.80 -1.22 -1.31
CA ASP A 91 -17.96 -0.03 -1.09
C ASP A 91 -16.83 -0.30 -0.08
N PHE A 92 -17.10 -1.13 0.93
CA PHE A 92 -16.10 -1.62 1.88
C PHE A 92 -16.25 -3.11 2.12
N LEU A 93 -15.15 -3.85 2.03
CA LEU A 93 -15.13 -5.31 2.21
C LEU A 93 -14.39 -5.67 3.52
N PRO A 94 -15.10 -6.07 4.59
CA PRO A 94 -14.46 -6.37 5.86
C PRO A 94 -13.54 -7.60 5.76
N HIS A 95 -12.48 -7.61 6.56
CA HIS A 95 -11.74 -8.85 6.84
C HIS A 95 -12.70 -9.89 7.44
N PRO A 96 -12.59 -11.20 7.16
CA PRO A 96 -11.68 -11.83 6.21
C PRO A 96 -12.22 -11.91 4.79
N LEU A 97 -13.42 -11.38 4.50
CA LEU A 97 -14.04 -11.46 3.18
C LEU A 97 -13.17 -10.82 2.10
N SER A 98 -12.40 -9.79 2.45
CA SER A 98 -11.42 -9.16 1.55
C SER A 98 -10.33 -10.10 1.03
N ARG A 99 -10.03 -11.20 1.76
CA ARG A 99 -9.05 -12.22 1.37
C ARG A 99 -9.59 -13.26 0.40
N ARG A 100 -10.89 -13.25 0.10
CA ARG A 100 -11.46 -14.17 -0.89
C ARG A 100 -11.01 -13.72 -2.28
N VAL A 101 -10.19 -14.54 -2.91
CA VAL A 101 -9.68 -14.32 -4.27
C VAL A 101 -10.82 -14.51 -5.29
N LEU A 102 -10.75 -13.80 -6.41
CA LEU A 102 -11.80 -13.83 -7.44
C LEU A 102 -11.89 -15.12 -8.26
N TRP A 103 -10.89 -16.00 -8.19
CA TRP A 103 -10.87 -17.24 -8.96
C TRP A 103 -10.92 -18.45 -8.03
N ARG A 104 -11.73 -19.44 -8.41
CA ARG A 104 -11.91 -20.66 -7.63
C ARG A 104 -10.61 -21.49 -7.65
N GLY A 105 -10.16 -21.92 -6.47
CA GLY A 105 -8.92 -22.71 -6.33
C GLY A 105 -7.64 -21.87 -6.35
N VAL A 106 -7.74 -20.53 -6.40
CA VAL A 106 -6.63 -19.62 -6.17
C VAL A 106 -6.75 -19.07 -4.74
N HIS A 107 -5.65 -19.07 -4.00
CA HIS A 107 -5.62 -18.71 -2.59
C HIS A 107 -4.61 -17.59 -2.33
N GLU A 108 -4.93 -16.66 -1.43
CA GLU A 108 -4.04 -15.58 -0.98
C GLU A 108 -3.33 -15.97 0.32
N THR A 109 -1.99 -15.90 0.31
CA THR A 109 -1.18 -15.97 1.52
C THR A 109 -1.33 -14.67 2.32
N GLY A 110 -1.70 -14.78 3.59
CA GLY A 110 -2.00 -13.63 4.44
C GLY A 110 -0.83 -12.67 4.63
N ALA A 111 -1.12 -11.39 4.87
CA ALA A 111 -0.11 -10.40 5.27
C ALA A 111 0.64 -10.86 6.53
N GLY A 112 1.98 -10.75 6.52
CA GLY A 112 2.85 -11.29 7.59
C GLY A 112 3.10 -12.80 7.53
N TYR A 113 2.50 -13.50 6.56
CA TYR A 113 2.75 -14.90 6.24
C TYR A 113 3.56 -15.05 4.94
N GLY A 114 4.21 -16.20 4.82
CA GLY A 114 4.89 -16.66 3.63
C GLY A 114 4.45 -18.08 3.29
N LEU A 115 4.84 -18.55 2.12
CA LEU A 115 4.50 -19.85 1.57
C LEU A 115 5.75 -20.74 1.51
N ALA A 116 5.65 -21.94 2.05
CA ALA A 116 6.62 -23.01 1.88
C ALA A 116 6.06 -24.03 0.89
N LEU A 117 6.76 -24.23 -0.21
CA LEU A 117 6.47 -25.25 -1.21
C LEU A 117 7.47 -26.40 -1.04
N PRO A 118 7.01 -27.61 -0.71
CA PRO A 118 7.88 -28.79 -0.68
C PRO A 118 8.55 -29.02 -2.04
N ALA A 119 9.70 -29.67 -2.07
CA ALA A 119 10.20 -30.27 -3.32
C ALA A 119 9.15 -31.25 -3.84
N ALA A 120 8.69 -31.06 -5.08
CA ALA A 120 8.10 -32.17 -5.81
C ALA A 120 9.17 -33.25 -5.96
N ALA A 121 8.88 -34.48 -5.54
CA ALA A 121 9.75 -35.60 -5.89
C ALA A 121 9.57 -35.85 -7.41
N PRO A 122 10.67 -35.99 -8.17
CA PRO A 122 10.56 -36.28 -9.60
C PRO A 122 9.67 -37.51 -9.84
N GLY A 123 8.62 -37.36 -10.64
CA GLY A 123 7.75 -38.47 -11.03
C GLY A 123 6.65 -38.87 -10.04
N THR A 124 6.41 -38.12 -8.95
CA THR A 124 5.24 -38.34 -8.09
C THR A 124 4.30 -37.14 -8.10
N ALA A 125 3.01 -37.39 -8.39
CA ALA A 125 1.96 -36.37 -8.37
C ALA A 125 1.53 -35.96 -6.94
N THR A 126 2.18 -36.50 -5.91
CA THR A 126 1.82 -36.33 -4.50
C THR A 126 2.93 -35.61 -3.75
N ALA A 127 3.17 -34.35 -4.12
CA ALA A 127 3.85 -33.43 -3.20
C ALA A 127 2.86 -33.04 -2.08
N PRO A 128 3.31 -32.85 -0.82
CA PRO A 128 2.46 -32.22 0.18
C PRO A 128 2.03 -30.83 -0.31
N GLY A 129 0.81 -30.43 0.05
CA GLY A 129 0.30 -29.10 -0.29
C GLY A 129 1.17 -27.97 0.28
N PRO A 130 0.92 -26.72 -0.15
CA PRO A 130 1.64 -25.56 0.36
C PRO A 130 1.44 -25.43 1.88
N ARG A 131 2.47 -24.94 2.58
CA ARG A 131 2.36 -24.60 4.01
C ARG A 131 2.55 -23.10 4.19
N GLU A 132 1.58 -22.44 4.78
CA GLU A 132 1.77 -21.06 5.25
C GLU A 132 2.62 -21.05 6.52
N TYR A 133 3.52 -20.07 6.63
CA TYR A 133 4.28 -19.83 7.84
C TYR A 133 4.27 -18.34 8.18
N ARG A 134 4.13 -18.01 9.46
CA ARG A 134 4.25 -16.63 9.93
C ARG A 134 5.72 -16.24 9.98
N TRP A 135 6.06 -15.10 9.40
CA TRP A 135 7.43 -14.57 9.42
C TRP A 135 7.51 -13.18 10.04
N TRP A 136 6.37 -12.50 10.17
CA TRP A 136 6.27 -11.21 10.81
C TRP A 136 5.06 -11.15 11.75
N GLU A 137 5.26 -10.48 12.88
CA GLU A 137 4.19 -10.13 13.82
C GLU A 137 4.34 -8.65 14.18
N PRO A 138 3.23 -7.91 14.39
CA PRO A 138 3.31 -6.56 14.91
C PRO A 138 4.06 -6.55 16.25
N PRO A 139 5.04 -5.66 16.44
CA PRO A 139 5.70 -5.52 17.74
C PRO A 139 4.73 -4.95 18.77
N PRO A 140 4.96 -5.20 20.07
CA PRO A 140 4.17 -4.59 21.14
C PRO A 140 4.25 -3.06 21.11
N ALA A 141 3.14 -2.40 21.45
CA ALA A 141 3.03 -0.94 21.45
C ALA A 141 3.65 -0.31 22.71
N GLU A 142 4.97 -0.31 22.78
CA GLU A 142 5.73 0.11 23.98
C GLU A 142 6.22 1.57 23.93
N LEU A 143 6.23 2.18 22.74
CA LEU A 143 6.73 3.53 22.56
C LEU A 143 5.66 4.58 22.90
N SER A 144 6.09 5.65 23.58
CA SER A 144 5.23 6.84 23.71
C SER A 144 5.00 7.51 22.36
N LEU A 145 3.88 8.21 22.21
CA LEU A 145 3.52 8.91 20.96
C LEU A 145 4.66 9.81 20.45
N ALA A 146 5.32 10.57 21.33
CA ALA A 146 6.42 11.44 20.95
C ALA A 146 7.66 10.68 20.44
N LYS A 147 7.97 9.51 21.02
CA LYS A 147 9.08 8.66 20.55
C LYS A 147 8.71 7.98 19.23
N GLY A 148 7.48 7.47 19.13
CA GLY A 148 6.94 6.86 17.92
C GLY A 148 6.92 7.84 16.74
N ALA A 149 6.42 9.05 16.94
CA ALA A 149 6.36 10.09 15.90
C ALA A 149 7.75 10.44 15.34
N ARG A 150 8.77 10.57 16.20
CA ARG A 150 10.16 10.76 15.74
C ARG A 150 10.67 9.56 14.95
N GLY A 151 10.44 8.34 15.46
CA GLY A 151 10.84 7.12 14.77
C GLY A 151 10.19 6.95 13.39
N VAL A 152 8.91 7.33 13.26
CA VAL A 152 8.21 7.36 11.97
C VAL A 152 8.84 8.39 11.03
N GLY A 153 9.10 9.61 11.51
CA GLY A 153 9.77 10.65 10.72
C GLY A 153 11.15 10.21 10.21
N ASP A 154 11.96 9.60 11.09
CA ASP A 154 13.28 9.07 10.74
C ASP A 154 13.18 7.94 9.71
N ALA A 155 12.21 7.03 9.88
CA ALA A 155 11.97 5.92 8.96
C ALA A 155 11.50 6.40 7.58
N VAL A 156 10.60 7.39 7.53
CA VAL A 156 10.14 8.01 6.27
C VAL A 156 11.32 8.70 5.57
N ALA A 157 12.09 9.51 6.28
CA ALA A 157 13.26 10.20 5.71
C ALA A 157 14.33 9.20 5.21
N ALA A 158 14.57 8.11 5.94
CA ALA A 158 15.48 7.06 5.52
C ALA A 158 14.97 6.31 4.28
N SER A 159 13.66 6.01 4.22
CA SER A 159 13.03 5.38 3.06
C SER A 159 13.15 6.27 1.82
N VAL A 160 12.86 7.57 1.94
CA VAL A 160 13.01 8.51 0.83
C VAL A 160 14.47 8.57 0.37
N ARG A 161 15.43 8.78 1.28
CA ARG A 161 16.87 8.74 0.94
C ARG A 161 17.29 7.46 0.23
N ALA A 162 16.77 6.31 0.65
CA ALA A 162 17.11 5.03 0.02
C ALA A 162 16.59 4.90 -1.42
N HIS A 163 15.47 5.55 -1.75
CA HIS A 163 14.86 5.46 -3.09
C HIS A 163 15.33 6.56 -4.04
N VAL A 164 15.60 7.77 -3.54
CA VAL A 164 15.89 8.94 -4.38
C VAL A 164 17.19 9.67 -4.04
N GLY A 165 17.92 9.23 -3.02
CA GLY A 165 19.23 9.81 -2.69
C GLY A 165 20.23 9.63 -3.83
N GLY A 166 20.96 10.69 -4.15
CA GLY A 166 21.93 10.72 -5.25
C GLY A 166 21.31 10.85 -6.65
N LEU A 167 19.99 11.03 -6.75
CA LEU A 167 19.34 11.37 -8.02
C LEU A 167 19.34 12.89 -8.22
N ASP A 168 19.75 13.34 -9.41
CA ASP A 168 19.77 14.77 -9.73
C ASP A 168 18.39 15.36 -9.96
N ARG A 169 17.42 14.54 -10.42
CA ARG A 169 16.09 15.01 -10.79
C ARG A 169 15.00 14.11 -10.21
N ILE A 170 14.13 14.71 -9.42
CA ILE A 170 13.03 14.04 -8.71
C ILE A 170 11.75 14.84 -8.94
N SER A 171 10.62 14.15 -8.96
CA SER A 171 9.30 14.79 -8.95
C SER A 171 8.46 14.29 -7.77
N CYS A 172 7.61 15.15 -7.21
CA CYS A 172 6.67 14.79 -6.16
C CYS A 172 5.27 15.32 -6.50
N GLU A 173 4.22 14.57 -6.16
CA GLU A 173 2.90 15.17 -6.01
C GLU A 173 2.90 16.08 -4.77
N LEU A 174 2.22 17.21 -4.85
CA LEU A 174 2.01 18.13 -3.74
C LEU A 174 0.56 18.58 -3.73
N SER A 175 -0.26 17.91 -2.92
CA SER A 175 -1.66 18.28 -2.69
C SER A 175 -1.83 19.36 -1.63
N GLY A 176 -0.78 19.67 -0.86
CA GLY A 176 -0.87 20.53 0.33
C GLY A 176 -1.27 19.78 1.60
N GLY A 177 -1.68 18.50 1.49
CA GLY A 177 -1.91 17.62 2.62
C GLY A 177 -0.61 17.22 3.33
N MET A 178 -0.73 16.65 4.54
CA MET A 178 0.43 16.29 5.37
C MET A 178 1.32 15.23 4.71
N ASP A 179 0.74 14.24 4.04
CA ASP A 179 1.48 13.12 3.45
C ASP A 179 2.41 13.58 2.32
N SER A 180 1.83 14.24 1.31
CA SER A 180 2.56 14.72 0.14
C SER A 180 3.59 15.81 0.50
N THR A 181 3.24 16.68 1.45
CA THR A 181 4.15 17.71 1.97
C THR A 181 5.34 17.07 2.70
N SER A 182 5.09 16.11 3.60
CA SER A 182 6.16 15.44 4.35
C SER A 182 7.15 14.73 3.42
N LEU A 183 6.65 14.04 2.39
CA LEU A 183 7.49 13.40 1.38
C LEU A 183 8.26 14.41 0.53
N THR A 184 7.64 15.53 0.16
CA THR A 184 8.30 16.62 -0.57
C THR A 184 9.51 17.17 0.21
N PHE A 185 9.34 17.47 1.50
CA PHE A 185 10.44 17.97 2.33
C PHE A 185 11.51 16.91 2.59
N ALA A 186 11.12 15.64 2.74
CA ALA A 186 12.07 14.53 2.85
C ALA A 186 12.88 14.34 1.55
N ALA A 187 12.25 14.48 0.39
CA ALA A 187 12.91 14.39 -0.92
C ALA A 187 13.84 15.58 -1.15
N ARG A 188 13.42 16.79 -0.80
CA ARG A 188 14.27 17.97 -0.86
C ARG A 188 15.53 17.81 -0.01
N ALA A 189 15.41 17.21 1.18
CA ALA A 189 16.53 16.94 2.06
C ALA A 189 17.55 15.92 1.51
N THR A 190 17.25 15.24 0.39
CA THR A 190 18.23 14.39 -0.31
C THR A 190 19.11 15.16 -1.30
N GLY A 191 18.86 16.47 -1.50
CA GLY A 191 19.67 17.38 -2.32
C GLY A 191 19.63 17.13 -3.83
N PRO A 192 18.47 16.90 -4.48
CA PRO A 192 18.43 16.86 -5.94
C PRO A 192 18.77 18.22 -6.54
N GLN A 193 19.39 18.22 -7.72
CA GLN A 193 19.62 19.44 -8.50
C GLN A 193 18.30 20.06 -8.99
N ALA A 194 17.30 19.23 -9.28
CA ALA A 194 15.97 19.65 -9.70
C ALA A 194 14.88 18.85 -8.97
N LEU A 195 14.01 19.56 -8.26
CA LEU A 195 12.83 19.00 -7.60
C LEU A 195 11.57 19.63 -8.20
N SER A 196 10.80 18.85 -8.96
CA SER A 196 9.53 19.29 -9.55
C SER A 196 8.34 18.88 -8.67
N LEU A 197 7.50 19.82 -8.30
CA LEU A 197 6.30 19.61 -7.49
C LEU A 197 5.07 19.75 -8.37
N LEU A 198 4.18 18.76 -8.33
CA LEU A 198 2.99 18.72 -9.19
C LEU A 198 1.72 18.82 -8.35
N THR A 199 0.87 19.78 -8.70
CA THR A 199 -0.44 19.98 -8.07
C THR A 199 -1.51 20.00 -9.16
N VAL A 200 -2.60 19.25 -8.98
CA VAL A 200 -3.78 19.39 -9.84
C VAL A 200 -4.73 20.39 -9.18
N ALA A 201 -5.02 21.49 -9.86
CA ALA A 201 -5.99 22.46 -9.37
C ALA A 201 -7.38 21.81 -9.25
N ALA A 202 -8.08 22.11 -8.15
CA ALA A 202 -9.41 21.59 -7.91
C ALA A 202 -10.45 22.32 -8.78
N ARG A 203 -11.49 21.60 -9.20
CA ARG A 203 -12.69 22.20 -9.81
C ARG A 203 -13.63 22.76 -8.76
N ASP A 204 -13.56 22.23 -7.54
CA ASP A 204 -14.34 22.71 -6.41
C ASP A 204 -13.74 24.02 -5.89
N ARG A 205 -14.56 25.08 -5.89
CA ARG A 205 -14.18 26.41 -5.40
C ARG A 205 -13.88 26.46 -3.90
N TYR A 206 -14.30 25.45 -3.14
CA TYR A 206 -14.07 25.36 -1.70
C TYR A 206 -12.84 24.52 -1.34
N SER A 207 -12.18 23.90 -2.32
CA SER A 207 -10.94 23.18 -2.07
C SER A 207 -9.83 24.17 -1.72
N GLU A 208 -9.12 23.88 -0.64
CA GLU A 208 -7.96 24.66 -0.19
C GLU A 208 -6.62 24.02 -0.56
N ASP A 209 -6.64 22.87 -1.22
CA ASP A 209 -5.47 22.04 -1.55
C ASP A 209 -4.39 22.86 -2.27
N GLU A 210 -4.78 23.64 -3.28
CA GLU A 210 -3.85 24.49 -4.02
C GLU A 210 -3.22 25.56 -3.12
N THR A 211 -4.01 26.17 -2.22
CA THR A 211 -3.52 27.17 -1.27
C THR A 211 -2.47 26.57 -0.34
N TRP A 212 -2.72 25.37 0.19
CA TRP A 212 -1.78 24.66 1.06
C TRP A 212 -0.53 24.18 0.29
N ALA A 213 -0.69 23.72 -0.95
CA ALA A 213 0.43 23.36 -1.82
C ALA A 213 1.33 24.58 -2.10
N ARG A 214 0.76 25.74 -2.43
CA ARG A 214 1.52 26.98 -2.65
C ARG A 214 2.29 27.41 -1.40
N ARG A 215 1.67 27.33 -0.22
CA ARG A 215 2.36 27.61 1.06
C ARG A 215 3.54 26.68 1.30
N ALA A 216 3.40 25.39 0.98
CA ALA A 216 4.51 24.43 1.09
C ALA A 216 5.66 24.77 0.12
N VAL A 217 5.35 25.23 -1.09
CA VAL A 217 6.35 25.71 -2.07
C VAL A 217 7.05 26.97 -1.58
N GLU A 218 6.31 27.96 -1.08
CA GLU A 218 6.85 29.19 -0.49
C GLU A 218 7.80 28.86 0.66
N GLU A 219 7.41 27.95 1.55
CA GLU A 219 8.26 27.52 2.66
C GLU A 219 9.52 26.79 2.18
N ALA A 220 9.41 25.95 1.15
CA ALA A 220 10.57 25.31 0.54
C ALA A 220 11.50 26.32 -0.13
N ALA A 221 10.94 27.33 -0.80
CA ALA A 221 11.69 28.41 -1.44
C ALA A 221 12.43 29.27 -0.40
N ASN A 222 11.78 29.63 0.70
CA ASN A 222 12.38 30.39 1.81
C ASN A 222 13.56 29.65 2.47
N ARG A 223 13.59 28.32 2.37
CA ARG A 223 14.68 27.47 2.90
C ARG A 223 15.73 27.11 1.84
N SER A 224 15.71 27.75 0.67
CA SER A 224 16.62 27.45 -0.44
C SER A 224 18.06 27.80 -0.13
N THR A 225 18.97 26.92 -0.52
CA THR A 225 20.42 27.14 -0.48
C THR A 225 21.01 26.77 -1.84
N PRO A 226 22.27 27.13 -2.15
CA PRO A 226 22.93 26.67 -3.37
C PRO A 226 22.92 25.15 -3.54
N GLU A 227 23.00 24.39 -2.44
CA GLU A 227 22.98 22.93 -2.40
C GLU A 227 21.56 22.32 -2.40
N ALA A 228 20.54 23.14 -2.16
CA ALA A 228 19.14 22.73 -2.12
C ALA A 228 18.27 23.85 -2.73
N PRO A 229 18.23 23.96 -4.07
CA PRO A 229 17.54 25.05 -4.76
C PRO A 229 16.04 25.03 -4.50
N ALA A 230 15.38 26.15 -4.83
CA ALA A 230 13.93 26.25 -4.77
C ALA A 230 13.31 25.21 -5.73
N PRO A 231 12.24 24.52 -5.32
CA PRO A 231 11.58 23.56 -6.19
C PRO A 231 10.77 24.26 -7.30
N ASP A 232 10.67 23.61 -8.46
CA ASP A 232 9.80 24.04 -9.55
C ASP A 232 8.37 23.58 -9.28
N HIS A 233 7.41 24.51 -9.21
CA HIS A 233 6.00 24.17 -8.98
C HIS A 233 5.18 24.19 -10.27
N HIS A 234 4.61 23.03 -10.63
CA HIS A 234 3.76 22.84 -11.78
C HIS A 234 2.30 22.65 -11.33
N VAL A 235 1.50 23.69 -11.50
CA VAL A 235 0.05 23.61 -11.29
C VAL A 235 -0.63 23.21 -12.59
N ILE A 236 -1.27 22.04 -12.59
CA ILE A 236 -2.06 21.54 -13.71
C ILE A 236 -3.47 22.14 -13.59
N PRO A 237 -3.94 22.91 -14.60
CA PRO A 237 -5.26 23.52 -14.59
C PRO A 237 -6.40 22.50 -14.41
N ALA A 238 -7.43 22.90 -13.67
CA ALA A 238 -8.56 22.03 -13.31
C ALA A 238 -9.37 21.55 -14.53
N ASP A 239 -9.44 22.36 -15.58
CA ASP A 239 -10.11 22.06 -16.85
C ASP A 239 -9.38 21.00 -17.67
N ARG A 240 -8.05 20.91 -17.53
CA ARG A 240 -7.22 19.85 -18.13
C ARG A 240 -7.26 18.54 -17.37
N ALA A 241 -7.70 18.54 -16.12
CA ALA A 241 -7.82 17.32 -15.33
C ALA A 241 -9.03 16.49 -15.80
N PRO A 242 -8.84 15.22 -16.22
CA PRO A 242 -9.93 14.34 -16.60
C PRO A 242 -10.94 14.18 -15.48
N TYR A 243 -12.20 13.97 -15.85
CA TYR A 243 -13.22 13.52 -14.91
C TYR A 243 -12.90 12.10 -14.43
N PHE A 244 -13.47 11.72 -13.29
CA PHE A 244 -13.52 10.31 -12.92
C PHE A 244 -14.24 9.52 -14.02
N TYR A 245 -13.81 8.28 -14.23
CA TYR A 245 -14.28 7.37 -15.27
C TYR A 245 -13.90 7.76 -16.71
N ALA A 246 -13.19 8.88 -16.93
CA ALA A 246 -12.65 9.21 -18.24
C ALA A 246 -11.75 8.07 -18.76
N ASP A 247 -11.94 7.71 -20.04
CA ASP A 247 -11.22 6.66 -20.76
C ASP A 247 -11.26 5.26 -20.11
N LEU A 248 -12.19 4.98 -19.19
CA LEU A 248 -12.25 3.68 -18.51
C LEU A 248 -12.38 2.50 -19.47
N ALA A 249 -13.15 2.66 -20.54
CA ALA A 249 -13.35 1.61 -21.55
C ALA A 249 -12.06 1.20 -22.28
N ALA A 250 -11.07 2.11 -22.38
CA ALA A 250 -9.81 1.85 -23.07
C ALA A 250 -8.97 0.76 -22.38
N THR A 251 -9.22 0.48 -21.10
CA THR A 251 -8.47 -0.51 -20.31
C THR A 251 -9.28 -1.78 -20.02
N ALA A 252 -10.45 -1.96 -20.63
CA ALA A 252 -11.34 -3.08 -20.33
C ALA A 252 -10.73 -4.46 -20.67
N ALA A 253 -9.80 -4.50 -21.61
CA ALA A 253 -9.09 -5.72 -22.00
C ALA A 253 -7.85 -6.04 -21.15
N GLU A 254 -7.46 -5.16 -20.22
CA GLU A 254 -6.31 -5.40 -19.34
C GLU A 254 -6.62 -6.53 -18.35
N LEU A 255 -5.69 -7.47 -18.22
CA LEU A 255 -5.79 -8.54 -17.22
C LEU A 255 -5.54 -7.96 -15.82
N ASN A 256 -6.62 -7.67 -15.10
CA ASN A 256 -6.58 -7.20 -13.72
C ASN A 256 -6.76 -8.37 -12.74
N ASP A 257 -6.15 -8.25 -11.57
CA ASP A 257 -6.30 -9.24 -10.49
C ASP A 257 -7.63 -9.11 -9.74
N GLU A 258 -8.24 -7.92 -9.81
CA GLU A 258 -9.53 -7.60 -9.20
C GLU A 258 -10.10 -6.32 -9.81
N PRO A 259 -11.42 -6.06 -9.69
CA PRO A 259 -11.96 -4.73 -9.92
C PRO A 259 -11.16 -3.73 -9.08
N LEU A 260 -10.44 -2.82 -9.75
CA LEU A 260 -9.57 -1.85 -9.08
C LEU A 260 -10.42 -0.71 -8.52
N PRO A 261 -10.45 -0.48 -7.20
CA PRO A 261 -11.22 0.65 -6.62
C PRO A 261 -10.78 2.01 -7.18
N VAL A 262 -9.52 2.11 -7.60
CA VAL A 262 -8.92 3.32 -8.18
C VAL A 262 -9.07 3.43 -9.70
N ALA A 263 -9.68 2.44 -10.38
CA ALA A 263 -9.91 2.50 -11.83
C ALA A 263 -10.60 3.80 -12.30
N PRO A 264 -11.60 4.35 -11.58
CA PRO A 264 -12.22 5.61 -11.98
C PRO A 264 -11.23 6.79 -12.04
N GLY A 265 -10.14 6.76 -11.26
CA GLY A 265 -9.13 7.82 -11.22
C GLY A 265 -7.98 7.65 -12.22
N ARG A 266 -7.97 6.58 -13.02
CA ARG A 266 -6.80 6.19 -13.82
C ARG A 266 -6.32 7.27 -14.79
N ALA A 267 -7.22 7.89 -15.56
CA ALA A 267 -6.84 8.94 -16.52
C ALA A 267 -6.18 10.14 -15.82
N ARG A 268 -6.62 10.47 -14.59
CA ARG A 268 -6.02 11.53 -13.76
C ARG A 268 -4.62 11.16 -13.29
N ALA A 269 -4.42 9.92 -12.83
CA ALA A 269 -3.10 9.43 -12.46
C ALA A 269 -2.13 9.46 -13.67
N HIS A 270 -2.60 9.07 -14.86
CA HIS A 270 -1.81 9.16 -16.09
C HIS A 270 -1.40 10.60 -16.43
N LEU A 271 -2.30 11.57 -16.28
CA LEU A 271 -1.97 12.99 -16.49
C LEU A 271 -0.83 13.44 -15.57
N LEU A 272 -0.93 13.14 -14.27
CA LEU A 272 0.09 13.49 -13.29
C LEU A 272 1.45 12.82 -13.59
N LEU A 273 1.44 11.52 -13.85
CA LEU A 273 2.66 10.77 -14.18
C LEU A 273 3.29 11.23 -15.50
N SER A 274 2.47 11.62 -16.49
CA SER A 274 2.96 12.17 -17.75
C SER A 274 3.59 13.55 -17.55
N ALA A 275 2.97 14.41 -16.74
CA ALA A 275 3.54 15.70 -16.38
C ALA A 275 4.85 15.55 -15.59
N ALA A 276 4.91 14.59 -14.66
CA ALA A 276 6.12 14.26 -13.91
C ALA A 276 7.24 13.75 -14.83
N HIS A 277 6.91 12.90 -15.80
CA HIS A 277 7.86 12.42 -16.80
C HIS A 277 8.36 13.56 -17.70
N ALA A 278 7.48 14.49 -18.09
CA ALA A 278 7.82 15.65 -18.93
C ALA A 278 8.80 16.61 -18.24
N THR A 279 8.90 16.61 -16.91
CA THR A 279 9.96 17.35 -16.22
C THR A 279 11.33 16.70 -16.38
N GLY A 280 11.42 15.51 -16.97
CA GLY A 280 12.63 14.69 -17.10
C GLY A 280 12.88 13.78 -15.90
N SER A 281 11.99 13.78 -14.90
CA SER A 281 12.14 12.91 -13.74
C SER A 281 11.94 11.44 -14.11
N ARG A 282 12.81 10.59 -13.57
CA ARG A 282 12.64 9.12 -13.64
C ARG A 282 11.95 8.54 -12.40
N TYR A 283 11.81 9.35 -11.35
CA TYR A 283 11.26 8.96 -10.07
C TYR A 283 10.19 9.96 -9.62
N HIS A 284 9.05 9.43 -9.23
CA HIS A 284 7.91 10.21 -8.79
C HIS A 284 7.45 9.72 -7.43
N LEU A 285 7.33 10.64 -6.47
CA LEU A 285 6.88 10.35 -5.11
C LEU A 285 5.45 10.86 -4.92
N THR A 286 4.61 10.02 -4.30
CA THR A 286 3.21 10.30 -4.01
C THR A 286 2.96 10.18 -2.51
N GLY A 287 2.04 10.98 -1.95
CA GLY A 287 1.58 10.84 -0.56
C GLY A 287 0.69 9.63 -0.30
N TYR A 288 0.38 8.83 -1.34
CA TYR A 288 -0.49 7.66 -1.24
C TYR A 288 -0.01 6.66 -0.18
N GLY A 289 -0.92 6.17 0.66
CA GLY A 289 -0.59 5.26 1.77
C GLY A 289 -0.55 5.91 3.16
N GLY A 290 -0.52 7.25 3.25
CA GLY A 290 -0.44 7.95 4.54
C GLY A 290 -1.72 7.83 5.35
N ASP A 291 -2.87 8.06 4.73
CA ASP A 291 -4.18 7.86 5.35
C ASP A 291 -4.37 6.41 5.83
N GLU A 292 -3.91 5.39 5.10
CA GLU A 292 -3.99 3.99 5.54
C GLU A 292 -3.20 3.70 6.83
N LEU A 293 -2.20 4.53 7.16
CA LEU A 293 -1.39 4.40 8.37
C LEU A 293 -1.90 5.27 9.53
N PHE A 294 -2.43 6.46 9.22
CA PHE A 294 -2.70 7.50 10.22
C PHE A 294 -4.18 7.87 10.37
N LEU A 295 -5.03 7.52 9.41
CA LEU A 295 -6.47 7.72 9.54
C LEU A 295 -7.02 6.65 10.50
N GLY A 296 -7.57 7.10 11.62
CA GLY A 296 -8.13 6.20 12.61
C GLY A 296 -9.30 5.40 12.05
N LEU A 297 -9.21 4.07 12.17
CA LEU A 297 -10.30 3.18 11.76
C LEU A 297 -11.54 3.43 12.65
N PRO A 298 -12.74 3.63 12.08
CA PRO A 298 -13.97 3.86 12.85
C PRO A 298 -14.21 2.82 13.95
N HIS A 299 -13.86 1.55 13.68
CA HIS A 299 -13.97 0.44 14.62
C HIS A 299 -13.04 0.59 15.84
N ALA A 300 -11.86 1.20 15.68
CA ALA A 300 -10.98 1.48 16.82
C ALA A 300 -11.62 2.47 17.81
N TYR A 301 -12.47 3.38 17.32
CA TYR A 301 -13.23 4.28 18.18
C TYR A 301 -14.41 3.59 18.86
N GLN A 302 -15.01 2.55 18.26
CA GLN A 302 -16.00 1.70 18.94
C GLN A 302 -15.36 0.97 20.13
N ASP A 303 -14.20 0.35 19.94
CA ASP A 303 -13.46 -0.30 21.02
C ASP A 303 -13.08 0.70 22.12
N LEU A 304 -12.57 1.87 21.74
CA LEU A 304 -12.22 2.94 22.68
C LEU A 304 -13.44 3.47 23.44
N PHE A 305 -14.61 3.51 22.82
CA PHE A 305 -15.82 4.12 23.40
C PHE A 305 -16.23 3.47 24.73
N HIS A 306 -16.01 2.16 24.88
CA HIS A 306 -16.37 1.45 26.11
C HIS A 306 -15.42 1.72 27.30
N GLY A 307 -14.21 2.22 27.06
CA GLY A 307 -13.26 2.61 28.11
C GLY A 307 -13.09 4.12 28.25
N ASN A 308 -13.29 4.89 27.18
CA ASN A 308 -13.06 6.33 27.11
C ASN A 308 -14.04 7.00 26.11
N PRO A 309 -15.33 7.14 26.48
CA PRO A 309 -16.40 7.53 25.56
C PRO A 309 -16.23 8.94 25.00
N PHE A 310 -15.75 9.90 25.78
CA PHE A 310 -15.55 11.27 25.32
C PHE A 310 -14.42 11.38 24.30
N THR A 311 -13.32 10.65 24.50
CA THR A 311 -12.20 10.66 23.55
C THR A 311 -12.60 9.98 22.24
N ALA A 312 -13.25 8.82 22.32
CA ALA A 312 -13.81 8.14 21.16
C ALA A 312 -14.80 9.02 20.39
N TRP A 313 -15.71 9.70 21.08
CA TRP A 313 -16.68 10.60 20.46
C TRP A 313 -16.01 11.80 19.80
N ASN A 314 -15.03 12.44 20.44
CA ASN A 314 -14.33 13.58 19.88
C ASN A 314 -13.67 13.22 18.54
N HIS A 315 -12.98 12.08 18.46
CA HIS A 315 -12.38 11.62 17.20
C HIS A 315 -13.42 11.18 16.16
N LEU A 316 -14.43 10.41 16.57
CA LEU A 316 -15.45 9.91 15.65
C LEU A 316 -16.33 11.04 15.11
N SER A 317 -16.58 12.11 15.89
CA SER A 317 -17.46 13.20 15.48
C SER A 317 -16.94 13.94 14.23
N GLY A 318 -15.62 14.06 14.09
CA GLY A 318 -14.97 14.61 12.90
C GLY A 318 -15.23 13.74 11.66
N LEU A 319 -14.94 12.43 11.78
CA LEU A 319 -15.23 11.45 10.72
C LEU A 319 -16.73 11.40 10.36
N ARG A 320 -17.59 11.45 11.38
CA ARG A 320 -19.05 11.46 11.21
C ARG A 320 -19.49 12.67 10.39
N HIS A 321 -18.91 13.84 10.63
CA HIS A 321 -19.22 15.04 9.85
C HIS A 321 -18.66 14.93 8.42
N GLN A 322 -17.41 14.51 8.28
CA GLN A 322 -16.74 14.33 6.99
C GLN A 322 -17.46 13.33 6.08
N LEU A 323 -17.94 12.23 6.64
CA LEU A 323 -18.62 11.15 5.91
C LEU A 323 -20.15 11.29 5.92
N GLY A 324 -20.69 12.37 6.48
CA GLY A 324 -22.13 12.63 6.51
C GLY A 324 -22.96 11.61 7.29
N TRP A 325 -22.37 10.93 8.27
CA TRP A 325 -23.06 9.87 9.01
C TRP A 325 -24.14 10.44 9.94
N PRO A 326 -25.37 9.88 9.91
CA PRO A 326 -26.43 10.30 10.80
C PRO A 326 -26.13 9.93 12.26
N LEU A 327 -26.48 10.83 13.20
CA LEU A 327 -26.13 10.69 14.63
C LEU A 327 -26.63 9.39 15.26
N LEU A 328 -27.91 9.06 15.08
CA LEU A 328 -28.54 7.92 15.76
C LEU A 328 -27.93 6.57 15.33
N PRO A 329 -27.77 6.26 14.02
CA PRO A 329 -27.03 5.09 13.56
C PRO A 329 -25.60 5.02 14.11
N THR A 330 -24.87 6.14 14.15
CA THR A 330 -23.50 6.17 14.69
C THR A 330 -23.48 5.81 16.18
N VAL A 331 -24.38 6.38 16.98
CA VAL A 331 -24.48 6.06 18.42
C VAL A 331 -24.89 4.59 18.62
N LYS A 332 -25.82 4.08 17.82
CA LYS A 332 -26.22 2.67 17.88
C LYS A 332 -25.03 1.73 17.58
N ALA A 333 -24.22 2.07 16.57
CA ALA A 333 -23.01 1.31 16.24
C ALA A 333 -21.97 1.35 17.37
N LEU A 334 -21.75 2.52 17.99
CA LEU A 334 -20.86 2.67 19.14
C LEU A 334 -21.29 1.86 20.38
N LEU A 335 -22.59 1.65 20.54
CA LEU A 335 -23.16 0.88 21.64
C LEU A 335 -23.19 -0.63 21.36
N ASP A 336 -22.96 -1.06 20.12
CA ASP A 336 -22.96 -2.47 19.78
C ASP A 336 -21.74 -3.18 20.37
N ARG A 337 -22.00 -4.30 21.05
CA ARG A 337 -21.02 -5.19 21.68
C ARG A 337 -21.05 -6.59 21.08
N SER A 338 -21.68 -6.74 19.92
CA SER A 338 -21.73 -8.01 19.23
C SER A 338 -20.30 -8.48 18.91
N ALA A 339 -20.01 -9.75 19.25
CA ALA A 339 -18.73 -10.33 18.88
C ALA A 339 -18.59 -10.33 17.35
N PHE A 340 -17.37 -10.15 16.86
CA PHE A 340 -17.08 -10.02 15.44
C PHE A 340 -17.78 -11.07 14.54
N PRO A 341 -17.80 -12.38 14.89
CA PRO A 341 -18.52 -13.39 14.08
C PRO A 341 -20.03 -13.17 14.00
N ARG A 342 -20.65 -12.65 15.08
CA ARG A 342 -22.08 -12.37 15.13
C ARG A 342 -22.41 -11.11 14.34
N TRP A 343 -21.57 -10.08 14.48
CA TRP A 343 -21.69 -8.84 13.71
C TRP A 343 -21.64 -9.13 12.20
N ILE A 344 -20.60 -9.83 11.74
CA ILE A 344 -20.42 -10.08 10.30
C ILE A 344 -21.51 -10.98 9.72
N ALA A 345 -22.01 -11.96 10.48
CA ALA A 345 -23.12 -12.82 10.04
C ALA A 345 -24.45 -12.07 9.89
N GLY A 346 -24.64 -10.94 10.59
CA GLY A 346 -25.83 -10.09 10.48
C GLY A 346 -25.68 -8.92 9.49
N ALA A 347 -24.47 -8.69 8.98
CA ALA A 347 -24.15 -7.59 8.06
C ALA A 347 -24.15 -8.02 6.58
N VAL A 348 -24.14 -9.33 6.29
CA VAL A 348 -24.13 -9.93 4.95
C VAL A 348 -25.52 -10.39 4.56
#